data_AF-A0A6N6SN87-F1
#
_entry.id   AF-A0A6N6SN87-F1
#
_cell.length_a   1.000
_cell.length_b   1.000
_cell.length_c   1.000
_cell.angle_alpha   90.00
_cell.angle_beta   90.00
_cell.angle_gamma   90.00
#
_symmetry.space_group_name_H-M   'P 1'
#
loop_
_entity.id
_entity.type
_entity.pdbx_description
1 polymer ?
#
loop_
_entity_poly.entity_id
_entity_poly.type
_entity_poly.pdbx_seq_one_letter_code
_entity_poly.pdbx_strand_id
1 'polypeptide(L)'
;MKNERWYEEVPLNEFGEDFKEIAQIVGKEKAIELYDRFRKTSVLFSNAPLYSAKKWWIRMNRHKYTPSHIARVLEVSQRFVYATLKEKKGPTLFD
;
A
#
# COMPACT_ATOMS: atom_id res chain seq x y z
N MET A 1 11.49 -27.58 -1.74
CA MET A 1 10.36 -28.31 -1.12
C MET A 1 9.21 -28.26 -2.09
N LYS A 2 8.69 -29.42 -2.53
CA LYS A 2 7.35 -29.46 -3.14
C LYS A 2 6.42 -28.98 -2.03
N ASN A 3 5.91 -27.76 -2.15
CA ASN A 3 5.03 -27.16 -1.16
C ASN A 3 3.72 -27.93 -1.19
N GLU A 4 3.55 -28.87 -0.26
CA GLU A 4 2.21 -29.35 0.07
C GLU A 4 1.39 -28.12 0.43
N ARG A 5 0.36 -27.86 -0.39
CA ARG A 5 -0.57 -26.76 -0.18
C ARG A 5 -1.58 -27.14 0.89
N TRP A 6 -1.10 -27.51 2.08
CA TRP A 6 -1.90 -27.91 3.24
C TRP A 6 -3.02 -26.90 3.53
N TYR A 7 -2.76 -25.63 3.23
CA TYR A 7 -3.69 -24.56 3.43
C TYR A 7 -4.91 -24.63 2.53
N GLU A 8 -4.92 -25.36 1.40
CA GLU A 8 -6.13 -25.52 0.59
C GLU A 8 -7.21 -26.28 1.35
N GLU A 9 -6.82 -27.19 2.24
CA GLU A 9 -7.71 -28.05 3.02
C GLU A 9 -8.25 -27.37 4.30
N VAL A 10 -7.57 -26.34 4.79
CA VAL A 10 -7.95 -25.64 6.03
C VAL A 10 -9.06 -24.62 5.75
N PRO A 11 -10.23 -24.64 6.37
CA PRO A 11 -11.24 -23.61 6.16
C PRO A 11 -10.76 -22.20 6.54
N LEU A 12 -11.19 -21.15 5.83
CA LEU A 12 -10.69 -19.77 6.07
C LEU A 12 -11.04 -19.24 7.47
N ASN A 13 -12.14 -19.72 8.07
CA ASN A 13 -12.57 -19.35 9.42
C ASN A 13 -11.62 -19.82 10.52
N GLU A 14 -10.76 -20.81 10.25
CA GLU A 14 -9.74 -21.32 11.19
C GLU A 14 -8.52 -20.39 11.32
N PHE A 15 -8.36 -19.41 10.41
CA PHE A 15 -7.30 -18.41 10.48
C PHE A 15 -7.71 -17.24 11.38
N GLY A 16 -6.74 -16.42 11.82
CA GLY A 16 -7.03 -15.18 12.55
C GLY A 16 -7.73 -14.13 11.68
N GLU A 17 -8.46 -13.19 12.27
CA GLU A 17 -9.24 -12.17 11.55
C GLU A 17 -8.40 -11.35 10.55
N ASP A 18 -7.22 -10.85 10.96
CA ASP A 18 -6.32 -10.11 10.07
C ASP A 18 -5.96 -10.90 8.81
N PHE A 19 -5.71 -12.22 8.97
CA PHE A 19 -5.41 -13.09 7.84
C PHE A 19 -6.65 -13.24 6.93
N LYS A 20 -7.86 -13.37 7.50
CA LYS A 20 -9.10 -13.47 6.72
C LYS A 20 -9.32 -12.21 5.89
N GLU A 21 -9.17 -11.03 6.50
CA GLU A 21 -9.31 -9.75 5.80
C GLU A 21 -8.31 -9.65 4.64
N ILE A 22 -7.04 -9.97 4.88
CA ILE A 22 -6.01 -9.95 3.83
C ILE A 22 -6.32 -10.98 2.74
N ALA A 23 -6.69 -12.21 3.11
CA ALA A 23 -7.00 -13.29 2.17
C ALA A 23 -8.24 -12.99 1.32
N GLN A 24 -9.21 -12.24 1.82
CA GLN A 24 -10.36 -11.77 1.02
C GLN A 24 -9.93 -10.76 -0.07
N ILE A 25 -8.87 -10.00 0.17
CA ILE A 25 -8.37 -8.98 -0.77
C ILE A 25 -7.43 -9.61 -1.83
N VAL A 26 -6.43 -10.38 -1.38
CA VAL A 26 -5.35 -10.87 -2.26
C VAL A 26 -5.45 -12.36 -2.62
N GLY A 27 -6.40 -13.07 -2.02
CA GLY A 27 -6.50 -14.53 -2.11
C GLY A 27 -5.63 -15.24 -1.07
N LYS A 28 -6.08 -16.42 -0.64
CA LYS A 28 -5.46 -17.20 0.43
C LYS A 28 -4.00 -17.57 0.18
N GLU A 29 -3.67 -18.01 -1.04
CA GLU A 29 -2.29 -18.38 -1.41
C GLU A 29 -1.33 -17.19 -1.22
N LYS A 30 -1.72 -16.00 -1.68
CA LYS A 30 -0.91 -14.79 -1.54
C LYS A 30 -0.84 -14.28 -0.12
N ALA A 31 -1.91 -14.41 0.65
CA ALA A 31 -1.89 -14.13 2.08
C ALA A 31 -0.84 -15.01 2.79
N ILE A 32 -0.78 -16.30 2.47
CA ILE A 32 0.23 -17.20 3.07
C ILE A 32 1.64 -16.83 2.64
N GLU A 33 1.86 -16.50 1.36
CA GLU A 33 3.16 -16.04 0.88
C GLU A 33 3.62 -14.78 1.65
N LEU A 34 2.71 -13.84 1.93
CA LEU A 34 2.99 -12.64 2.72
C LEU A 34 3.35 -12.99 4.16
N TYR A 35 2.52 -13.78 4.84
CA TYR A 35 2.75 -14.14 6.24
C TYR A 35 4.02 -14.98 6.42
N ASP A 36 4.35 -15.88 5.49
CA ASP A 36 5.59 -16.65 5.55
C ASP A 36 6.82 -15.76 5.31
N ARG A 37 6.76 -14.87 4.30
CA ARG A 37 7.84 -13.91 4.01
C ARG A 37 8.15 -13.00 5.20
N PHE A 38 7.13 -12.59 5.95
CA PHE A 38 7.28 -11.69 7.09
C PHE A 38 7.17 -12.39 8.46
N ARG A 39 7.22 -13.72 8.53
CA ARG A 39 6.97 -14.49 9.78
C ARG A 39 7.83 -14.11 10.99
N LYS A 40 9.00 -13.49 10.77
CA LYS A 40 9.95 -13.08 11.82
C LYS A 40 9.80 -11.61 12.23
N THR A 41 8.90 -10.86 11.59
CA THR A 41 8.77 -9.42 11.75
C THR A 41 7.30 -9.04 11.86
N SER A 42 6.95 -8.24 12.87
CA SER A 42 5.63 -7.61 12.89
C SER A 42 5.57 -6.56 11.78
N VAL A 43 4.64 -6.72 10.82
CA VAL A 43 4.44 -5.77 9.72
C VAL A 43 3.34 -4.80 10.11
N LEU A 44 3.70 -3.52 10.24
CA LEU A 44 2.77 -2.43 10.45
C LEU A 44 2.46 -1.73 9.12
N PHE A 45 1.19 -1.71 8.72
CA PHE A 45 0.74 -0.96 7.54
C PHE A 45 0.58 0.53 7.88
N SER A 46 1.62 1.31 7.62
CA SER A 46 1.54 2.78 7.70
C SER A 46 1.03 3.38 6.38
N ASN A 47 0.42 4.58 6.46
CA ASN A 47 0.03 5.34 5.26
C ASN A 47 1.22 5.99 4.53
N ALA A 48 2.45 5.91 5.08
CA ALA A 48 3.61 6.60 4.53
C ALA A 48 3.94 6.20 3.07
N PRO A 49 3.91 4.92 2.68
CA PRO A 49 4.14 4.52 1.27
C PRO A 49 3.07 5.08 0.33
N LEU A 50 1.80 5.07 0.75
CA LEU A 50 0.69 5.64 -0.02
C LEU A 50 0.84 7.15 -0.19
N TYR A 51 1.23 7.87 0.87
CA TYR A 51 1.50 9.30 0.76
C TYR A 51 2.67 9.59 -0.17
N SER A 52 3.74 8.82 -0.11
CA SER A 52 4.89 8.95 -1.03
C SER A 52 4.46 8.74 -2.49
N ALA A 53 3.64 7.73 -2.77
CA ALA A 53 3.09 7.48 -4.10
C ALA A 53 2.18 8.63 -4.58
N LYS A 54 1.27 9.12 -3.72
CA LYS A 54 0.42 10.29 -4.01
C LYS A 54 1.27 11.52 -4.32
N LYS A 55 2.31 11.79 -3.52
CA LYS A 55 3.23 12.91 -3.75
C LYS A 55 3.95 12.82 -5.09
N TRP A 56 4.43 11.63 -5.44
CA TRP A 56 5.06 11.39 -6.73
C TRP A 56 4.08 11.68 -7.87
N TRP A 57 2.86 11.15 -7.80
CA TRP A 57 1.85 11.34 -8.83
C TRP A 57 1.44 12.81 -9.02
N ILE A 58 1.29 13.57 -7.91
CA ILE A 58 1.06 15.03 -7.93
C ILE A 58 2.14 15.73 -8.77
N ARG A 59 3.41 15.42 -8.54
CA ARG A 59 4.54 16.06 -9.23
C ARG A 59 4.56 15.75 -10.72
N MET A 60 4.23 14.51 -11.10
CA MET A 60 4.21 14.08 -12.50
C MET A 60 3.04 14.67 -13.30
N ASN A 61 1.93 15.01 -12.63
CA ASN A 61 0.71 15.46 -13.30
C ASN A 61 0.39 16.94 -13.11
N ARG A 62 1.25 17.71 -12.42
CA ARG A 62 1.05 19.14 -12.12
C ARG A 62 0.85 20.05 -13.35
N HIS A 63 1.32 19.62 -14.51
CA HIS A 63 1.18 20.36 -15.78
C HIS A 63 -0.06 19.93 -16.58
N LYS A 64 -0.64 18.77 -16.25
CA LYS A 64 -1.79 18.20 -16.97
C LYS A 64 -3.11 18.57 -16.32
N TYR A 65 -3.13 18.72 -15.00
CA TYR A 65 -4.36 18.92 -14.24
C TYR A 65 -4.23 20.07 -13.23
N THR A 66 -5.36 20.71 -12.92
CA THR A 66 -5.43 21.73 -11.87
C THR A 66 -5.26 21.10 -10.48
N PRO A 67 -4.75 21.85 -9.48
CA PRO A 67 -4.61 21.35 -8.11
C PRO A 67 -5.93 20.82 -7.53
N SER A 68 -7.07 21.44 -7.86
CA SER A 68 -8.40 21.01 -7.46
C SER A 68 -8.77 19.63 -8.02
N HIS A 69 -8.46 19.37 -9.28
CA HIS A 69 -8.70 18.07 -9.91
C HIS A 69 -7.84 16.99 -9.28
N ILE A 70 -6.54 17.27 -9.09
CA ILE A 70 -5.60 16.35 -8.45
C ILE A 70 -6.04 15.98 -7.03
N ALA A 71 -6.48 16.97 -6.25
CA ALA A 71 -7.00 16.76 -4.90
C ALA A 71 -8.20 15.80 -4.88
N ARG A 72 -9.12 15.95 -5.84
CA ARG A 72 -10.30 15.08 -5.97
C ARG A 72 -9.92 13.66 -6.35
N VAL A 73 -9.06 13.46 -7.36
CA VAL A 73 -8.64 12.13 -7.84
C VAL A 73 -7.91 11.34 -6.76
N LEU A 74 -7.07 12.02 -5.97
CA LEU A 74 -6.27 11.37 -4.93
C LEU A 74 -6.95 11.33 -3.57
N GLU A 75 -8.16 11.88 -3.45
CA GLU A 75 -8.91 12.01 -2.19
C GLU A 75 -8.07 12.66 -1.08
N VAL A 76 -7.48 13.81 -1.38
CA VAL A 76 -6.67 14.60 -0.45
C VAL A 76 -7.09 16.06 -0.45
N SER A 77 -6.68 16.82 0.56
CA SER A 77 -6.92 18.26 0.58
C SER A 77 -6.09 18.98 -0.50
N GLN A 78 -6.60 20.08 -1.05
CA GLN A 78 -5.81 20.93 -1.94
C GLN A 78 -4.55 21.47 -1.23
N ARG A 79 -4.61 21.70 0.08
CA ARG A 79 -3.45 22.08 0.90
C ARG A 79 -2.33 21.04 0.80
N PHE A 80 -2.65 19.75 0.83
CA PHE A 80 -1.67 18.68 0.65
C PHE A 80 -1.02 18.74 -0.75
N VAL A 81 -1.80 19.00 -1.80
CA VAL A 81 -1.29 19.15 -3.17
C VAL A 81 -0.33 20.33 -3.25
N TYR A 82 -0.72 21.51 -2.77
CA TYR A 82 0.15 22.69 -2.78
C TYR A 82 1.40 22.51 -1.92
N ALA A 83 1.29 21.90 -0.74
CA ALA A 83 2.45 21.60 0.10
C ALA A 83 3.44 20.69 -0.64
N THR A 84 2.93 19.62 -1.28
CA THR A 84 3.74 18.69 -2.07
C THR A 84 4.47 19.37 -3.23
N LEU A 85 3.83 20.31 -3.92
CA LEU A 85 4.43 21.05 -5.02
C LEU A 85 5.48 22.07 -4.56
N LYS A 86 5.39 22.53 -3.31
CA LYS A 86 6.35 23.45 -2.68
C LYS A 86 7.51 22.74 -1.96
N GLU A 87 7.37 21.45 -1.65
CA GLU A 87 8.47 20.65 -1.10
C GLU A 87 9.66 20.64 -2.08
N LYS A 88 10.78 21.24 -1.67
CA LYS A 88 12.07 21.01 -2.33
C LYS A 88 12.39 19.52 -2.17
N LYS A 89 12.83 18.84 -3.24
CA LYS A 89 13.26 17.43 -3.18
C LYS A 89 14.21 17.26 -1.99
N GLY A 90 13.76 16.61 -0.91
CA GLY A 90 14.67 15.95 0.02
C GLY A 90 15.22 14.70 -0.65
N PRO A 91 16.37 14.16 -0.17
CA PRO A 91 16.93 12.92 -0.71
C PRO A 91 15.85 11.83 -0.66
N THR A 92 15.68 11.10 -1.75
CA THR A 92 14.82 9.90 -1.68
C THR A 92 15.58 8.81 -0.95
N LEU A 93 14.87 7.91 -0.25
CA LEU A 93 15.45 6.76 0.47
C LEU A 93 16.20 5.77 -0.45
N PHE A 94 16.29 6.06 -1.73
CA PHE A 94 16.92 5.27 -2.78
C PHE A 94 17.91 6.11 -3.63
N ASP A 95 18.21 7.35 -3.23
CA ASP A 95 19.32 8.15 -3.79
C ASP A 95 20.60 7.94 -2.95
#